data_AF-A0A2K3KTF6-F1
#
_entry.id   AF-A0A2K3KTF6-F1
#
_cell.length_a   1.000
_cell.length_b   1.000
_cell.length_c   1.000
_cell.angle_alpha   90.00
_cell.angle_beta   90.00
_cell.angle_gamma   90.00
#
_symmetry.space_group_name_H-M   'P 1'
#
loop_
_entity.id
_entity.type
_entity.pdbx_description
1 polymer ?
#
loop_
_entity_poly.entity_id
_entity_poly.type
_entity_poly.pdbx_seq_one_letter_code
_entity_poly.pdbx_strand_id
1 'polypeptide(L)'
;MSVAFWARVILYVFGKRNDWLETLSQEEGAEKAALEQLLFGLNLYLDREDRWRWTLTGSGIFSVKSAYIFLHSRSAPIHLASDLTYALRKLWKNDVPSKVGVFGWRLLLEKLPTRAALASK
;
A
#
# COMPACT_ATOMS: atom_id res chain seq x y z
N MET A 1 -23.34 40.21 12.38
CA MET A 1 -22.86 39.57 11.13
C MET A 1 -22.73 40.67 10.09
N SER A 2 -21.50 40.96 9.63
CA SER A 2 -21.17 42.20 8.91
C SER A 2 -21.48 42.10 7.41
N VAL A 3 -21.80 43.24 6.78
CA VAL A 3 -21.95 43.41 5.32
C VAL A 3 -20.72 42.89 4.55
N ALA A 4 -19.54 42.88 5.19
CA ALA A 4 -18.32 42.28 4.67
C ALA A 4 -18.42 40.76 4.39
N PHE A 5 -19.27 40.04 5.14
CA PHE A 5 -19.47 38.60 4.95
C PHE A 5 -20.24 38.31 3.65
N TRP A 6 -21.32 39.05 3.41
CA TRP A 6 -22.12 38.91 2.18
C TRP A 6 -21.38 39.43 0.95
N ALA A 7 -20.55 40.47 1.09
CA ALA A 7 -19.65 40.90 0.01
C ALA A 7 -18.64 39.80 -0.40
N ARG A 8 -18.11 39.04 0.57
CA ARG A 8 -17.20 37.90 0.29
C ARG A 8 -17.91 36.73 -0.41
N VAL A 9 -19.16 36.44 -0.04
CA VAL A 9 -19.95 35.38 -0.69
C VAL A 9 -20.34 35.77 -2.13
N ILE A 10 -20.71 37.03 -2.35
CA ILE A 10 -21.08 37.52 -3.69
C ILE A 10 -19.87 37.54 -4.63
N LEU A 11 -18.68 37.92 -4.14
CA LEU A 11 -17.44 37.87 -4.94
C LEU A 11 -16.99 36.43 -5.26
N TYR A 12 -17.26 35.46 -4.37
CA TYR A 12 -16.97 34.03 -4.61
C TYR A 12 -17.83 33.43 -5.73
N VAL A 13 -19.08 33.88 -5.87
CA VAL A 13 -20.03 33.34 -6.86
C VAL A 13 -19.90 34.01 -8.23
N PHE A 14 -19.54 35.30 -8.31
CA PHE A 14 -19.66 36.07 -9.56
C PHE A 14 -18.37 36.47 -10.28
N GLY A 15 -17.20 36.06 -9.81
CA GLY A 15 -16.02 36.08 -10.67
C GLY A 15 -14.77 36.57 -9.97
N LYS A 16 -13.83 35.65 -9.80
CA LYS A 16 -12.41 35.93 -9.96
C LYS A 16 -11.70 34.70 -10.48
N ARG A 17 -11.53 34.72 -11.80
CA ARG A 17 -10.50 33.96 -12.51
C ARG A 17 -9.14 34.50 -12.02
N ASN A 18 -8.38 33.66 -11.32
CA ASN A 18 -6.94 33.74 -11.03
C ASN A 18 -6.40 34.44 -9.76
N ASP A 19 -7.22 34.90 -8.81
CA ASP A 19 -6.67 35.43 -7.53
C ASP A 19 -6.11 34.33 -6.59
N TRP A 20 -6.48 33.06 -6.80
CA TRP A 20 -5.97 31.92 -6.04
C TRP A 20 -4.51 31.55 -6.38
N LEU A 21 -3.86 32.24 -7.33
CA LEU A 21 -2.50 31.95 -7.79
C LEU A 21 -1.40 32.81 -7.15
N GLU A 22 -1.72 33.89 -6.43
CA GLU A 22 -0.68 34.85 -6.02
C GLU A 22 -0.15 34.71 -4.59
N THR A 23 -0.85 34.00 -3.70
CA THR A 23 -0.35 33.78 -2.34
C THR A 23 -0.76 32.40 -1.84
N LEU A 24 0.11 31.42 -2.09
CA LEU A 24 0.03 30.13 -1.40
C LEU A 24 0.17 30.38 0.10
N SER A 25 -0.75 29.85 0.89
CA SER A 25 -0.60 29.72 2.34
C SER A 25 0.71 29.00 2.66
N GLN A 26 1.24 29.18 3.88
CA GLN A 26 2.46 28.49 4.31
C GLN A 26 2.35 26.95 4.18
N GLU A 27 1.16 26.41 4.43
CA GLU A 27 0.85 24.99 4.28
C GLU A 27 0.84 24.56 2.79
N GLU A 28 0.14 25.32 1.94
CA GLU A 28 0.08 25.06 0.49
C GLU A 28 1.47 25.18 -0.16
N GLY A 29 2.32 26.09 0.33
CA GLY A 29 3.72 26.20 -0.08
C GLY A 29 4.54 24.96 0.26
N ALA A 30 4.32 24.36 1.44
CA ALA A 30 4.98 23.13 1.84
C ALA A 30 4.50 21.93 1.01
N GLU A 31 3.20 21.83 0.74
CA GLU A 31 2.62 20.80 -0.13
C GLU A 31 3.14 20.93 -1.58
N LYS A 32 3.19 22.14 -2.11
CA LYS A 32 3.80 22.42 -3.42
C LYS A 32 5.26 21.97 -3.46
N ALA A 33 6.05 22.32 -2.44
CA ALA A 33 7.45 21.90 -2.39
C ALA A 33 7.60 20.37 -2.34
N ALA A 34 6.73 19.66 -1.62
CA ALA A 34 6.71 18.20 -1.61
C ALA A 34 6.34 17.62 -2.99
N LEU A 35 5.38 18.22 -3.70
CA LEU A 35 5.01 17.83 -5.06
C LEU A 35 6.16 18.08 -6.04
N GLU A 36 6.84 19.22 -5.95
CA GLU A 36 8.00 19.53 -6.79
C GLU A 36 9.14 18.51 -6.59
N GLN A 37 9.35 18.04 -5.36
CA GLN A 37 10.29 16.96 -5.07
C GLN A 37 9.87 15.62 -5.72
N LEU A 38 8.57 15.31 -5.74
CA LEU A 38 8.05 14.11 -6.40
C LEU A 38 8.16 14.18 -7.92
N LEU A 39 8.06 15.39 -8.49
CA LEU A 39 8.19 15.66 -9.92
C LEU A 39 9.65 15.74 -10.39
N PHE A 40 10.61 15.82 -9.46
CA PHE A 40 12.02 15.91 -9.78
C PHE A 40 12.50 14.69 -10.58
N GLY A 41 12.97 14.92 -11.81
CA GLY A 41 13.45 13.86 -12.71
C GLY A 41 12.37 13.19 -13.57
N LEU A 42 11.12 13.68 -13.53
CA LEU A 42 10.07 13.28 -14.47
C LEU A 42 10.00 14.24 -15.66
N ASN A 43 9.96 13.68 -16.87
CA ASN A 43 9.70 14.45 -18.09
C ASN A 43 8.20 14.49 -18.34
N LEU A 44 7.59 15.64 -18.06
CA LEU A 44 6.18 15.91 -18.34
C LEU A 44 6.02 16.30 -19.80
N TYR A 45 5.05 15.69 -20.51
CA TYR A 45 4.74 15.99 -21.90
C TYR A 45 3.29 16.47 -21.98
N LEU A 46 3.06 17.68 -22.47
CA LEU A 46 1.69 18.23 -22.62
C LEU A 46 0.84 17.47 -23.64
N ASP A 47 1.48 16.79 -24.59
CA ASP A 47 0.83 16.10 -25.70
C ASP A 47 0.66 14.59 -25.45
N ARG A 48 0.78 14.14 -24.20
CA ARG A 48 0.65 12.73 -23.83
C ARG A 48 -0.31 12.59 -22.66
N GLU A 49 -1.18 11.60 -22.76
CA GLU A 49 -2.04 11.21 -21.64
C GLU A 49 -1.22 10.64 -20.48
N ASP A 50 -1.68 10.92 -19.27
CA ASP A 50 -1.11 10.38 -18.04
C ASP A 50 -1.22 8.85 -18.00
N ARG A 51 -0.15 8.20 -17.54
CA ARG A 51 -0.09 6.74 -17.44
C ARG A 51 0.56 6.32 -16.12
N TRP A 52 0.01 5.26 -15.53
CA TRP A 52 0.63 4.60 -14.39
C TRP A 52 2.00 4.05 -14.76
N ARG A 53 3.02 4.44 -13.99
CA ARG A 53 4.38 3.95 -14.15
C ARG A 53 4.80 3.12 -12.96
N TRP A 54 5.33 1.94 -13.23
CA TRP A 54 5.92 1.09 -12.22
C TRP A 54 7.32 1.59 -11.85
N THR A 55 7.56 1.89 -10.57
CA THR A 55 8.81 2.54 -10.11
C THR A 55 9.91 1.56 -9.74
N LEU A 56 9.59 0.27 -9.57
CA LEU A 56 10.56 -0.74 -9.14
C LEU A 56 11.48 -1.25 -10.25
N THR A 57 11.16 -0.93 -11.51
CA THR A 57 11.96 -1.33 -12.68
C THR A 57 12.15 -0.13 -13.59
N GLY A 58 13.35 0.06 -14.14
CA GLY A 58 13.66 1.20 -15.04
C GLY A 58 12.78 1.27 -16.30
N SER A 59 12.21 0.15 -16.74
CA SER A 59 11.27 0.09 -17.87
C SER A 59 9.93 0.80 -17.62
N GLY A 60 9.58 1.10 -16.37
CA GLY A 60 8.29 1.70 -16.05
C GLY A 60 7.08 0.76 -16.18
N ILE A 61 7.29 -0.50 -16.54
CA ILE A 61 6.24 -1.50 -16.78
C ILE A 61 6.10 -2.41 -15.58
N PHE A 62 4.86 -2.66 -15.16
CA PHE A 62 4.56 -3.61 -14.09
C PHE A 62 4.94 -5.04 -14.49
N SER A 63 5.55 -5.76 -13.56
CA SER A 63 5.78 -7.19 -13.68
C SER A 63 5.59 -7.87 -12.33
N VAL A 64 4.87 -9.00 -12.33
CA VAL A 64 4.69 -9.86 -11.16
C VAL A 64 6.03 -10.23 -10.53
N LYS A 65 7.06 -10.49 -11.35
CA LYS A 65 8.42 -10.80 -10.88
C LYS A 65 9.01 -9.66 -10.04
N SER A 66 8.93 -8.43 -10.53
CA SER A 66 9.46 -7.26 -9.83
C SER A 66 8.69 -6.94 -8.54
N ALA A 67 7.35 -7.09 -8.57
CA ALA A 67 6.52 -6.93 -7.38
C ALA A 67 6.84 -7.99 -6.33
N TYR A 68 6.98 -9.25 -6.75
CA TYR A 68 7.31 -10.35 -5.87
C TYR A 68 8.67 -10.15 -5.19
N ILE A 69 9.72 -9.81 -5.95
CA ILE A 69 11.07 -9.57 -5.41
C ILE A 69 11.03 -8.46 -4.36
N PHE A 70 10.33 -7.36 -4.64
CA PHE A 70 10.21 -6.23 -3.72
C PHE A 70 9.44 -6.57 -2.44
N LEU A 71 8.34 -7.32 -2.56
CA LEU A 71 7.60 -7.77 -1.38
C LEU A 71 8.43 -8.76 -0.56
N HIS A 72 9.14 -9.67 -1.24
CA HIS A 72 9.99 -10.65 -0.60
C HIS A 72 11.17 -9.99 0.14
N SER A 73 11.81 -8.98 -0.44
CA SER A 73 12.92 -8.27 0.21
C SER A 73 12.48 -7.47 1.44
N ARG A 74 11.19 -7.12 1.54
CA ARG A 74 10.60 -6.43 2.70
C ARG A 74 9.97 -7.38 3.72
N SER A 75 9.75 -8.63 3.34
CA SER A 75 9.27 -9.64 4.29
C SER A 75 10.39 -9.95 5.28
N ALA A 76 10.10 -9.80 6.57
CA ALA A 76 11.02 -10.25 7.61
C ALA A 76 11.25 -11.76 7.43
N PRO A 77 12.50 -12.26 7.52
CA PRO A 77 12.75 -13.69 7.50
C PRO A 77 11.99 -14.31 8.66
N ILE A 78 10.99 -15.15 8.33
CA ILE A 78 10.29 -15.92 9.35
C ILE A 78 11.27 -17.00 9.82
N HIS A 79 11.92 -16.77 10.95
CA HIS A 79 12.75 -17.77 11.62
C HIS A 79 11.84 -18.85 12.20
N LEU A 80 11.47 -19.84 11.39
CA LEU A 80 10.86 -21.06 11.91
C LEU A 80 11.93 -21.89 12.61
N ALA A 81 11.59 -22.44 13.78
CA ALA A 81 12.39 -23.49 14.41
C ALA A 81 12.58 -24.65 13.42
N SER A 82 13.77 -25.25 13.41
CA SER A 82 14.14 -26.35 12.50
C SER A 82 13.15 -27.51 12.53
N ASP A 83 12.63 -27.82 13.71
CA ASP A 83 11.65 -28.89 13.94
C ASP A 83 10.32 -28.58 13.27
N LEU A 84 9.89 -27.31 13.34
CA LEU A 84 8.67 -26.83 12.72
C LEU A 84 8.80 -26.84 11.19
N THR A 85 9.95 -26.39 10.66
CA THR A 85 10.25 -26.50 9.22
C THR A 85 10.27 -27.96 8.74
N TYR A 86 10.83 -28.87 9.54
CA TYR A 86 10.83 -30.30 9.22
C TYR A 86 9.41 -30.89 9.22
N ALA A 87 8.61 -30.58 10.24
CA ALA A 87 7.21 -31.02 10.33
C ALA A 87 6.37 -30.51 9.15
N LEU A 88 6.52 -29.24 8.77
CA LEU A 88 5.82 -28.64 7.62
C LEU A 88 6.21 -29.32 6.30
N ARG A 89 7.49 -29.59 6.08
CA ARG A 89 7.95 -30.33 4.90
C ARG A 89 7.36 -31.72 4.83
N LYS A 90 7.28 -32.41 5.97
CA LYS A 90 6.68 -33.74 6.06
C LYS A 90 5.18 -33.71 5.79
N LEU A 91 4.47 -32.71 6.31
CA LEU A 91 3.04 -32.51 6.05
C LEU A 91 2.76 -32.18 4.58
N TRP A 92 3.58 -31.33 3.96
CA TRP A 92 3.45 -30.95 2.55
C TRP A 92 3.71 -32.13 1.59
N LYS A 93 4.67 -33.00 1.92
CA LYS A 93 5.04 -34.18 1.12
C LYS A 93 4.29 -35.46 1.51
N ASN A 94 3.28 -35.35 2.37
CA ASN A 94 2.62 -36.52 2.90
C ASN A 94 1.65 -37.13 1.86
N ASP A 95 1.54 -38.45 1.85
CA ASP A 95 0.65 -39.21 0.95
C ASP A 95 -0.75 -39.44 1.57
N VAL A 96 -1.13 -38.60 2.54
CA VAL A 96 -2.47 -38.69 3.14
C VAL A 96 -3.50 -38.08 2.20
N PRO A 97 -4.72 -38.65 2.13
CA PRO A 97 -5.83 -38.03 1.44
C PRO A 97 -6.02 -36.57 1.86
N SER A 98 -6.36 -35.72 0.90
CA SER A 98 -6.43 -34.25 1.09
C SER A 98 -7.33 -33.84 2.26
N LYS A 99 -8.40 -34.61 2.50
CA LYS A 99 -9.32 -34.40 3.64
C LYS A 99 -8.61 -34.50 4.99
N VAL A 100 -7.65 -35.40 5.13
CA VAL A 100 -6.87 -35.59 6.36
C VAL A 100 -5.77 -34.54 6.46
N GLY A 101 -5.12 -34.21 5.35
CA GLY A 101 -4.09 -33.16 5.30
C GLY A 101 -4.59 -31.79 5.78
N VAL A 102 -5.83 -31.42 5.44
CA VAL A 102 -6.46 -30.16 5.89
C VAL A 102 -6.53 -30.05 7.42
N PHE A 103 -6.72 -31.15 8.16
CA PHE A 103 -6.68 -31.12 9.62
C PHE A 103 -5.29 -30.82 10.16
N GLY A 104 -4.23 -31.35 9.53
CA GLY A 104 -2.85 -31.02 9.88
C GLY A 104 -2.55 -29.53 9.69
N TRP A 105 -3.00 -28.94 8.58
CA TRP A 105 -2.87 -27.50 8.33
C TRP A 105 -3.66 -26.65 9.34
N ARG A 106 -4.88 -27.05 9.68
CA ARG A 106 -5.70 -26.36 10.69
C ARG A 106 -5.09 -26.44 12.09
N LEU A 107 -4.46 -27.56 12.43
CA LEU A 107 -3.75 -27.74 13.70
C LEU A 107 -2.58 -26.76 13.81
N LEU A 108 -1.77 -26.63 12.76
CA LEU A 108 -0.61 -25.74 12.73
C LEU A 108 -0.97 -24.24 12.76
N LEU A 109 -2.14 -23.87 12.24
CA LEU A 109 -2.64 -22.50 12.30
C LEU A 109 -3.35 -22.18 13.63
N GLU A 110 -3.33 -23.10 14.60
CA GLU A 110 -4.09 -23.02 15.86
C GLU A 110 -5.59 -22.79 15.65
N LYS A 111 -6.12 -23.17 14.47
CA LYS A 111 -7.53 -23.01 14.10
C LYS A 111 -8.40 -24.20 14.51
N LEU A 112 -7.85 -25.12 15.30
CA LEU A 112 -8.62 -26.22 15.87
C LEU A 112 -9.05 -25.87 17.30
N PRO A 113 -10.34 -26.03 17.64
CA PRO A 113 -10.77 -25.93 19.03
C PRO A 113 -10.15 -27.09 19.82
N THR A 114 -9.07 -26.80 20.54
CA THR A 114 -8.41 -27.75 21.44
C THR A 114 -8.65 -27.34 22.88
N ARG A 115 -8.65 -28.31 23.80
CA ARG A 115 -8.77 -28.04 25.24
C ARG A 115 -7.63 -27.14 25.75
N ALA A 116 -6.43 -27.27 25.17
CA ALA A 116 -5.28 -26.42 25.48
C ALA A 116 -5.52 -24.97 25.03
N ALA A 117 -6.02 -24.73 23.81
CA ALA A 117 -6.36 -23.39 23.32
C ALA A 117 -7.49 -22.73 24.14
N LEU A 118 -8.46 -23.52 24.62
CA LEU A 118 -9.52 -23.04 25.51
C LEU A 118 -8.98 -22.64 26.89
N ALA A 119 -8.01 -23.38 27.44
CA ALA A 119 -7.42 -23.10 28.74
C ALA A 119 -6.40 -21.94 28.74
N SER A 120 -5.88 -21.56 27.55
CA SER A 120 -4.93 -20.44 27.41
C SER A 120 -5.59 -19.06 27.22
N LYS A 121 -6.92 -19.01 27.20
CA LYS A 121 -7.72 -17.80 26.97
C LYS A 121 -8.32 -17.29 28.27
#